data_AF-A0A355SF06-F1
#
_entry.id   AF-A0A355SF06-F1
#
_cell.length_a   1.000
_cell.length_b   1.000
_cell.length_c   1.000
_cell.angle_alpha   90.00
_cell.angle_beta   90.00
_cell.angle_gamma   90.00
#
_symmetry.space_group_name_H-M   'P 1'
#
loop_
_entity.id
_entity.type
_entity.pdbx_description
1 polymer ?
#
loop_
_entity_poly.entity_id
_entity_poly.type
_entity_poly.pdbx_seq_one_letter_code
_entity_poly.pdbx_strand_id
1 'polypeptide(L)' 'MKKIILTGGGSAGHVTPNLALIDELLKDGWEVHYIGTKSGIERSIIKDKRIIYHAVNAGKL' A
#
# COMPACT_ATOMS: atom_id res chain seq x y z
N MET A 1 10.82 -6.38 -15.98
CA MET A 1 10.07 -6.61 -14.72
C MET A 1 9.06 -5.48 -14.58
N LYS A 2 7.78 -5.79 -14.34
CA LYS A 2 6.73 -4.76 -14.26
C LYS A 2 6.66 -4.20 -12.84
N LYS A 3 6.49 -2.87 -12.72
CA LYS A 3 6.41 -2.18 -11.42
C LYS A 3 5.10 -1.40 -11.31
N ILE A 4 4.52 -1.40 -10.12
CA ILE A 4 3.32 -0.63 -9.81
C ILE A 4 3.42 0.01 -8.43
N ILE A 5 2.89 1.22 -8.31
CA ILE A 5 2.78 1.94 -7.04
C ILE A 5 1.29 2.08 -6.72
N LEU A 6 0.91 1.63 -5.54
CA LEU A 6 -0.40 1.87 -4.97
C LEU A 6 -0.29 2.95 -3.89
N THR A 7 -1.38 3.68 -3.67
CA THR A 7 -1.51 4.64 -2.58
C THR A 7 -2.93 4.59 -2.07
N GLY A 8 -3.13 5.07 -0.85
CA GLY A 8 -4.38 5.00 -0.13
C GLY A 8 -4.09 5.09 1.36
N GLY A 9 -5.00 5.70 2.12
CA GLY A 9 -4.78 5.93 3.53
C GLY A 9 -5.93 6.68 4.18
N GLY A 10 -5.79 6.98 5.46
CA GLY A 10 -6.79 7.73 6.23
C GLY A 10 -7.91 6.86 6.84
N SER A 11 -8.45 5.88 6.11
CA SER A 11 -9.39 4.90 6.67
C SER A 11 -9.20 3.51 6.08
N ALA A 12 -9.64 2.47 6.81
CA ALA A 12 -9.58 1.09 6.35
C ALA A 12 -10.26 0.89 4.98
N GLY A 13 -11.39 1.56 4.74
CA GLY A 13 -12.14 1.44 3.48
C GLY A 13 -11.36 1.87 2.23
N HIS A 14 -10.41 2.80 2.36
CA HIS A 14 -9.53 3.20 1.25
C HIS A 14 -8.34 2.26 1.06
N VAL A 15 -8.01 1.45 2.07
CA VAL A 15 -6.85 0.55 2.05
C VAL A 15 -7.25 -0.87 1.63
N THR A 16 -8.45 -1.32 2.00
CA THR A 16 -8.94 -2.68 1.72
C THR A 16 -8.92 -3.07 0.23
N PRO A 17 -9.33 -2.22 -0.73
CA PRO A 17 -9.24 -2.57 -2.15
C PRO A 17 -7.80 -2.85 -2.61
N ASN A 18 -6.85 -2.09 -2.08
CA ASN A 18 -5.44 -2.29 -2.39
C ASN A 18 -4.92 -3.64 -1.87
N LEU A 19 -5.41 -4.14 -0.73
CA LEU A 19 -5.01 -5.46 -0.22
C LEU A 19 -5.35 -6.58 -1.23
N ALA A 20 -6.57 -6.56 -1.78
CA ALA A 20 -7.00 -7.54 -2.76
C ALA A 20 -6.14 -7.46 -4.05
N LEU A 21 -5.84 -6.24 -4.50
CA LEU A 21 -5.00 -6.02 -5.68
C LEU A 21 -3.55 -6.46 -5.46
N ILE A 22 -2.97 -6.16 -4.29
CA ILE A 22 -1.58 -6.54 -3.96
C ILE A 22 -1.39 -8.04 -4.10
N ASP A 23 -2.32 -8.85 -3.61
CA ASP A 23 -2.17 -10.31 -3.65
C ASP A 23 -2.17 -10.86 -5.08
N GLU A 24 -3.01 -10.35 -5.96
CA GLU A 24 -3.02 -10.74 -7.38
C GLU A 24 -1.80 -10.20 -8.13
N LEU A 25 -1.41 -8.94 -7.90
CA LEU A 25 -0.23 -8.34 -8.52
C LEU A 25 1.07 -9.11 -8.17
N LEU A 26 1.20 -9.54 -6.90
CA LEU A 26 2.33 -10.36 -6.48
C LEU A 26 2.33 -11.74 -7.16
N LYS A 27 1.17 -12.37 -7.35
CA LYS A 27 1.07 -13.65 -8.10
C LYS A 27 1.46 -13.48 -9.56
N ASP A 28 1.10 -12.34 -10.17
CA ASP A 28 1.43 -11.99 -11.55
C ASP A 28 2.89 -11.53 -11.74
N GLY A 29 3.71 -11.56 -10.68
CA GLY A 29 5.13 -11.25 -10.72
C GLY A 29 5.46 -9.75 -10.79
N TRP A 30 4.57 -8.89 -10.31
CA TRP A 30 4.84 -7.46 -10.21
C TRP A 30 5.70 -7.12 -8.99
N GLU A 31 6.58 -6.13 -9.18
CA GLU A 31 7.20 -5.41 -8.06
C GLU A 31 6.21 -4.36 -7.57
N VAL A 32 5.64 -4.60 -6.39
CA VAL A 32 4.61 -3.74 -5.81
C VAL A 32 5.23 -2.81 -4.78
N HIS A 33 4.98 -1.52 -4.96
CA HIS A 33 5.30 -0.48 -4.00
C HIS A 33 4.01 0.13 -3.45
N TYR A 34 4.08 0.66 -2.24
CA TYR A 34 2.97 1.36 -1.61
C TYR A 34 3.45 2.66 -1.00
N ILE A 35 2.74 3.77 -1.26
CA ILE A 35 2.99 5.06 -0.63
C ILE A 35 1.89 5.30 0.41
N GLY A 36 2.29 5.59 1.64
CA GLY A 36 1.36 5.91 2.72
C GLY A 36 2.02 6.75 3.80
N THR A 37 1.25 7.20 4.78
CA THR A 37 1.76 8.03 5.85
C THR A 37 2.59 7.23 6.87
N LYS A 38 3.47 7.90 7.62
CA LYS A 38 4.29 7.23 8.65
C LYS A 38 3.47 6.58 9.76
N SER A 39 2.35 7.21 10.15
CA SER A 39 1.52 6.83 11.30
C SER A 39 0.10 6.40 10.93
N GLY A 40 -0.25 6.36 9.65
CA GLY A 40 -1.59 5.99 9.19
C GLY A 40 -1.87 4.49 9.32
N ILE A 41 -3.16 4.18 9.37
CA ILE A 41 -3.66 2.79 9.50
C ILE A 41 -3.23 1.92 8.31
N GLU A 42 -3.02 2.51 7.14
CA GLU A 42 -2.50 1.81 5.98
C GLU A 42 -1.21 1.06 6.32
N ARG A 43 -0.29 1.68 7.08
CA ARG A 43 1.00 1.07 7.41
C ARG A 43 0.83 -0.22 8.19
N SER A 44 -0.13 -0.29 9.12
CA SER A 44 -0.37 -1.51 9.90
C SER A 44 -1.12 -2.57 9.09
N ILE A 45 -2.01 -2.15 8.19
CA ILE A 45 -2.81 -3.05 7.35
C ILE A 45 -1.93 -3.78 6.33
N ILE A 46 -0.96 -3.09 5.72
CA ILE A 46 -0.14 -3.67 4.65
C ILE A 46 1.24 -4.17 5.12
N LYS A 47 1.59 -4.03 6.40
CA LYS A 47 2.93 -4.42 6.93
C LYS A 47 3.31 -5.88 6.66
N ASP A 48 2.32 -6.77 6.59
CA ASP A 48 2.53 -8.22 6.45
C ASP A 48 2.61 -8.65 4.97
N LYS A 49 2.46 -7.71 4.03
CA LYS A 49 2.60 -7.96 2.60
C LYS A 49 4.06 -7.84 2.17
N ARG A 50 4.47 -8.67 1.21
CA ARG A 50 5.82 -8.65 0.60
C ARG A 50 5.94 -7.51 -0.42
N ILE A 51 5.81 -6.27 0.04
CA ILE A 51 5.84 -5.06 -0.80
C ILE A 51 6.78 -4.01 -0.22
N ILE A 52 7.18 -3.03 -1.05
CA ILE A 52 8.04 -1.93 -0.60
C ILE A 52 7.15 -0.77 -0.12
N TYR A 53 7.24 -0.41 1.16
CA TYR A 53 6.51 0.72 1.73
C TYR A 53 7.34 2.00 1.75
N HIS A 54 6.79 3.06 1.16
CA HIS A 54 7.36 4.40 1.17
C HIS A 54 6.56 5.29 2.11
N ALA A 55 7.15 5.61 3.26
CA ALA A 55 6.49 6.44 4.26
C ALA A 55 6.68 7.94 3.93
N VAL A 56 5.58 8.64 3.70
CA VAL A 56 5.56 10.09 3.48
C VAL A 56 4.99 10.84 4.68
N ASN A 57 5.33 12.13 4.77
CA ASN A 57 4.67 13.03 5.71
C ASN A 57 3.46 13.65 5.00
N ALA A 58 2.25 13.35 5.46
CA ALA A 58 1.02 13.93 4.93
C ALA A 58 0.11 14.31 6.10
N GLY A 59 -0.44 15.53 6.05
CA GLY A 59 -1.41 16.04 7.02
C GLY A 59 -2.83 16.01 6.46
N LYS A 60 -3.81 16.29 7.31
CA LYS A 60 -5.15 16.69 6.85
C LYS A 60 -5.07 18.14 6.36
N LEU A 61 -5.61 18.41 5.18
CA LEU A 61 -5.87 19.76 4.68
C LEU A 61 -6.98 20.42 5.51
#